data_AF-A0A8T4Y762-F1
#
_entry.id   AF-A0A8T4Y762-F1
#
_cell.length_a   1.000
_cell.length_b   1.000
_cell.length_c   1.000
_cell.angle_alpha   90.00
_cell.angle_beta   90.00
_cell.angle_gamma   90.00
#
_symmetry.space_group_name_H-M   'P 1'
#
loop_
_entity.id
_entity.type
_entity.pdbx_description
1 polymer ?
#
loop_
_entity_poly.entity_id
_entity_poly.type
_entity_poly.pdbx_seq_one_letter_code
_entity_poly.pdbx_strand_id
1 'polypeptide(L)'
;MAKKSDASQKKKKIMSTKRLAFVSVSIALMIVFTVFTLSYFYSENSDIFSLNAVIIDQLAKDHPNPNFVGNVTKLLKNHGFNVSYYCNETLDVDFFRTIAERRFGIIILRVHSALREDGSTVDLFTSEKWIGQYTQERDKGLIVYGSLINDPNLYCAITYNFIGNLSGRFPKSIIFAMGCWSLKANCEQLAQAFINKGAKAYIGWTEEVLPSDTDNETFKLMKMLLDDGYPLGYAVRQTKAYNYTGVSPNGEKILITTQLRFYPNSTEVNNLKMSELTEEAEKTYTSSLKCNLIIDFAFQAKVNDKMDISLPVHWAFKYLICNETVLYNWLRRGSPFKLSFCNFLSSSDNSSSCKTSVTHFSKSPR
;
A
#
# COMPACT_ATOMS: atom_id res chain seq x y z
N MET A 1 89.55 27.49 -7.02
CA MET A 1 88.58 27.06 -5.99
C MET A 1 87.24 26.78 -6.66
N ALA A 2 86.91 25.51 -6.90
CA ALA A 2 85.61 25.11 -7.48
C ALA A 2 84.79 24.40 -6.39
N LYS A 3 83.61 24.95 -6.08
CA LYS A 3 82.71 24.49 -5.02
C LYS A 3 81.77 23.42 -5.60
N LYS A 4 81.87 22.19 -5.09
CA LYS A 4 80.95 21.07 -5.34
C LYS A 4 79.53 21.46 -4.91
N SER A 5 78.53 21.20 -5.75
CA SER A 5 77.12 21.16 -5.36
C SER A 5 76.71 19.69 -5.12
N ASP A 6 76.29 19.38 -3.90
CA ASP A 6 75.71 18.09 -3.55
C ASP A 6 74.24 18.05 -3.99
N ALA A 7 73.97 17.25 -5.02
CA ALA A 7 72.60 16.88 -5.41
C ALA A 7 72.11 15.74 -4.50
N SER A 8 71.36 16.09 -3.46
CA SER A 8 70.61 15.13 -2.64
C SER A 8 69.50 14.46 -3.46
N GLN A 9 69.72 13.21 -3.88
CA GLN A 9 68.71 12.38 -4.52
C GLN A 9 67.65 11.93 -3.50
N LYS A 10 66.49 12.58 -3.51
CA LYS A 10 65.25 12.06 -2.88
C LYS A 10 64.81 10.79 -3.61
N LYS A 11 65.12 9.60 -3.07
CA LYS A 11 64.51 8.33 -3.50
C LYS A 11 62.99 8.37 -3.25
N LYS A 12 62.20 8.61 -4.30
CA LYS A 12 60.75 8.37 -4.28
C LYS A 12 60.51 6.87 -4.10
N LYS A 13 59.92 6.48 -2.96
CA LYS A 13 59.56 5.10 -2.62
C LYS A 13 58.38 4.67 -3.51
N ILE A 14 58.66 4.05 -4.66
CA ILE A 14 57.64 3.57 -5.60
C ILE A 14 56.91 2.40 -4.95
N MET A 15 55.62 2.58 -4.62
CA MET A 15 54.76 1.51 -4.13
C MET A 15 54.66 0.40 -5.18
N SER A 16 54.77 -0.87 -4.77
CA SER A 16 54.72 -1.98 -5.72
C SER A 16 53.34 -2.04 -6.39
N THR A 17 53.31 -2.28 -7.69
CA THR A 17 52.11 -2.36 -8.54
C THR A 17 51.04 -3.31 -7.98
N LYS A 18 51.43 -4.37 -7.26
CA LYS A 18 50.49 -5.27 -6.56
C LYS A 18 49.71 -4.55 -5.45
N ARG A 19 50.37 -3.68 -4.66
CA ARG A 19 49.69 -2.89 -3.63
C ARG A 19 48.73 -1.85 -4.24
N LEU A 20 49.09 -1.27 -5.38
CA LEU A 20 48.21 -0.36 -6.12
C LEU A 20 46.96 -1.09 -6.67
N ALA A 21 47.13 -2.30 -7.19
CA ALA A 21 46.00 -3.12 -7.66
C ALA A 21 45.05 -3.50 -6.52
N PHE A 22 45.57 -3.92 -5.35
CA PHE A 22 44.74 -4.22 -4.18
C PHE A 22 43.98 -2.99 -3.67
N VAL A 23 44.62 -1.82 -3.61
CA VAL A 23 43.96 -0.57 -3.21
C VAL A 23 42.84 -0.19 -4.19
N SER A 24 43.07 -0.36 -5.50
CA SER A 24 42.06 -0.08 -6.53
C SER A 24 40.83 -0.98 -6.40
N VAL A 25 41.02 -2.29 -6.16
CA VAL A 25 39.92 -3.25 -5.97
C VAL A 25 39.12 -2.94 -4.71
N SER A 26 39.78 -2.62 -3.60
CA SER A 26 39.10 -2.28 -2.35
C SER A 26 38.25 -1.01 -2.47
N ILE A 27 38.74 0.01 -3.18
CA ILE A 27 37.97 1.25 -3.43
C ILE A 27 36.75 0.95 -4.29
N ALA A 28 36.90 0.14 -5.35
CA ALA A 28 35.77 -0.24 -6.20
C ALA A 28 34.68 -0.99 -5.42
N LEU A 29 35.07 -1.92 -4.54
CA LEU A 29 34.12 -2.65 -3.68
C LEU A 29 33.41 -1.73 -2.69
N MET A 30 34.11 -0.78 -2.08
CA MET A 30 33.46 0.21 -1.20
C MET A 30 32.47 1.07 -1.97
N ILE A 31 32.81 1.54 -3.18
CA ILE A 31 31.89 2.32 -4.01
C ILE A 31 30.66 1.50 -4.36
N VAL A 32 30.81 0.23 -4.77
CA VAL A 32 29.69 -0.65 -5.09
C VAL A 32 28.82 -0.87 -3.86
N PHE A 33 29.41 -1.13 -2.69
CA PHE A 33 28.68 -1.30 -1.45
C PHE A 33 27.92 -0.02 -1.07
N THR A 34 28.56 1.15 -1.16
CA THR A 34 27.94 2.44 -0.87
C THR A 34 26.80 2.76 -1.83
N VAL A 35 26.97 2.51 -3.14
CA VAL A 35 25.92 2.68 -4.15
C VAL A 35 24.78 1.70 -3.89
N PHE A 36 25.08 0.45 -3.54
CA PHE A 36 24.07 -0.55 -3.19
C PHE A 36 23.27 -0.12 -1.96
N THR A 37 23.93 0.30 -0.88
CA THR A 37 23.26 0.78 0.33
C THR A 37 22.48 2.07 0.09
N LEU A 38 23.01 3.01 -0.70
CA LEU A 38 22.25 4.20 -1.09
C LEU A 38 21.03 3.83 -1.93
N SER A 39 21.19 2.98 -2.95
CA SER A 39 20.09 2.58 -3.83
C SER A 39 18.99 1.83 -3.10
N TYR A 40 19.36 0.93 -2.18
CA TYR A 40 18.42 0.25 -1.28
C TYR A 40 17.69 1.26 -0.39
N PHE A 41 18.42 2.19 0.23
CA PHE A 41 17.85 3.22 1.09
C PHE A 41 16.93 4.19 0.31
N TYR A 42 17.29 4.59 -0.91
CA TYR A 42 16.46 5.45 -1.76
C TYR A 42 15.23 4.72 -2.29
N SER A 43 15.34 3.43 -2.63
CA SER A 43 14.22 2.61 -3.09
C SER A 43 13.20 2.35 -1.97
N GLU A 44 13.66 2.22 -0.72
CA GLU A 44 12.79 2.03 0.44
C GLU A 44 12.09 3.35 0.85
N ASN A 45 12.75 4.49 0.64
CA ASN A 45 12.26 5.83 0.98
C ASN A 45 11.53 6.57 -0.14
N SER A 46 11.34 5.96 -1.32
CA SER A 46 10.52 6.61 -2.35
C SER A 46 9.04 6.53 -1.94
N ASP A 47 8.56 7.57 -1.25
CA ASP A 47 7.14 7.78 -0.92
C ASP A 47 6.37 8.19 -2.20
N ILE A 48 6.35 7.31 -3.19
CA ILE A 48 5.64 7.50 -4.46
C ILE A 48 4.26 6.87 -4.33
N PHE A 49 3.23 7.63 -4.71
CA PHE A 49 1.86 7.15 -4.80
C PHE A 49 1.72 6.00 -5.81
N SER A 50 0.91 4.99 -5.49
CA SER A 50 0.71 3.82 -6.36
C SER A 50 -0.64 3.87 -7.07
N LEU A 51 -0.66 3.51 -8.36
CA LEU A 51 -1.90 3.26 -9.12
C LEU A 51 -2.46 1.84 -8.86
N ASN A 52 -2.16 1.24 -7.71
CA ASN A 52 -2.86 0.05 -7.22
C ASN A 52 -3.84 0.47 -6.12
N ALA A 53 -5.07 0.01 -6.23
CA ALA A 53 -6.11 0.21 -5.24
C ALA A 53 -6.60 -1.13 -4.69
N VAL A 54 -7.08 -1.14 -3.45
CA VAL A 54 -7.67 -2.32 -2.83
C VAL A 54 -8.99 -1.98 -2.16
N ILE A 55 -9.97 -2.87 -2.33
CA ILE A 55 -11.21 -2.88 -1.57
C ILE A 55 -11.16 -4.11 -0.65
N ILE A 56 -11.19 -3.86 0.65
CA ILE A 56 -11.17 -4.86 1.73
C ILE A 56 -12.57 -4.86 2.34
N ASP A 57 -13.33 -5.92 2.07
CA ASP A 57 -14.77 -5.96 2.29
C ASP A 57 -15.17 -7.13 3.18
N GLN A 58 -15.12 -6.88 4.48
CA GLN A 58 -15.65 -7.80 5.49
C GLN A 58 -17.18 -7.77 5.48
N LEU A 59 -17.78 -6.61 5.20
CA LEU A 59 -19.23 -6.43 5.17
C LEU A 59 -19.90 -7.20 4.02
N ALA A 60 -19.14 -7.77 3.06
CA ALA A 60 -19.68 -8.59 1.97
C ALA A 60 -20.55 -9.75 2.46
N LYS A 61 -20.27 -10.29 3.65
CA LYS A 61 -21.01 -11.41 4.25
C LYS A 61 -22.38 -10.98 4.77
N ASP A 62 -22.41 -9.95 5.62
CA ASP A 62 -23.61 -9.59 6.39
C ASP A 62 -24.39 -8.43 5.75
N HIS A 63 -23.72 -7.60 4.97
CA HIS A 63 -24.28 -6.45 4.26
C HIS A 63 -23.75 -6.38 2.81
N PRO A 64 -24.06 -7.38 1.95
CA PRO A 64 -23.56 -7.41 0.58
C PRO A 64 -24.02 -6.20 -0.23
N ASN A 65 -23.08 -5.54 -0.92
CA ASN A 65 -23.39 -4.44 -1.83
C ASN A 65 -22.57 -4.55 -3.13
N PRO A 66 -22.94 -5.46 -4.05
CA PRO A 66 -22.20 -5.65 -5.30
C PRO A 66 -22.22 -4.40 -6.20
N ASN A 67 -23.25 -3.55 -6.08
CA ASN A 67 -23.33 -2.29 -6.82
C ASN A 67 -22.25 -1.29 -6.37
N PHE A 68 -22.06 -1.13 -5.06
CA PHE A 68 -20.96 -0.32 -4.52
C PHE A 68 -19.60 -0.83 -5.02
N VAL A 69 -19.32 -2.12 -4.83
CA VAL A 69 -18.03 -2.73 -5.23
C VAL A 69 -17.80 -2.56 -6.74
N GLY A 70 -18.81 -2.84 -7.56
CA GLY A 70 -18.74 -2.69 -9.02
C GLY A 70 -18.52 -1.25 -9.47
N ASN A 71 -19.27 -0.31 -8.89
CA ASN A 71 -19.17 1.11 -9.24
C ASN A 71 -17.83 1.71 -8.83
N VAL A 72 -17.34 1.44 -7.62
CA VAL A 72 -16.03 1.88 -7.15
C VAL A 72 -14.91 1.26 -7.98
N THR A 73 -14.98 -0.03 -8.27
CA THR A 73 -14.00 -0.71 -9.13
C THR A 73 -13.95 -0.08 -10.51
N LYS A 74 -15.11 0.20 -11.12
CA LYS A 74 -15.20 0.86 -12.42
C LYS A 74 -14.62 2.28 -12.38
N LEU A 75 -14.99 3.06 -11.37
CA LEU A 75 -14.48 4.42 -11.17
C LEU A 75 -12.95 4.42 -11.10
N LEU A 76 -12.37 3.59 -10.22
CA LEU A 76 -10.92 3.48 -10.07
C LEU A 76 -10.23 3.04 -11.36
N LYS A 77 -10.75 2.01 -12.06
CA LYS A 77 -10.17 1.54 -13.32
C LYS A 77 -10.21 2.60 -14.43
N ASN A 78 -11.27 3.39 -14.50
CA ASN A 78 -11.37 4.51 -15.45
C ASN A 78 -10.27 5.57 -15.23
N HIS A 79 -9.75 5.68 -14.00
CA HIS A 79 -8.66 6.57 -13.62
C HIS A 79 -7.30 5.86 -13.51
N GLY A 80 -7.13 4.75 -14.24
CA GLY A 80 -5.84 4.08 -14.40
C GLY A 80 -5.41 3.20 -13.23
N PHE A 81 -6.26 2.98 -12.23
CA PHE A 81 -5.93 2.10 -11.11
C PHE A 81 -6.11 0.62 -11.47
N ASN A 82 -5.16 -0.20 -11.05
CA ASN A 82 -5.35 -1.64 -10.91
C ASN A 82 -6.04 -1.92 -9.57
N VAL A 83 -7.18 -2.62 -9.58
CA VAL A 83 -8.04 -2.79 -8.41
C VAL A 83 -8.05 -4.24 -7.96
N SER A 84 -7.66 -4.48 -6.71
CA SER A 84 -7.81 -5.77 -6.02
C SER A 84 -9.04 -5.74 -5.10
N TYR A 85 -9.76 -6.85 -5.02
CA TYR A 85 -10.91 -7.01 -4.14
C TYR A 85 -10.74 -8.25 -3.26
N TYR A 86 -10.88 -8.09 -1.95
CA TYR A 86 -10.80 -9.19 -0.98
C TYR A 86 -12.07 -9.18 -0.10
N CYS A 87 -12.76 -10.32 0.00
CA CYS A 87 -14.01 -10.50 0.74
C CYS A 87 -13.88 -11.64 1.78
N ASN A 88 -14.64 -11.56 2.87
CA ASN A 88 -14.91 -12.68 3.79
C ASN A 88 -13.66 -13.29 4.47
N GLU A 89 -13.62 -14.62 4.57
CA GLU A 89 -12.67 -15.43 5.36
C GLU A 89 -11.20 -15.22 4.98
N THR A 90 -10.91 -14.62 3.82
CA THR A 90 -9.53 -14.27 3.42
C THR A 90 -8.96 -13.06 4.17
N LEU A 91 -9.78 -12.37 4.97
CA LEU A 91 -9.42 -11.14 5.69
C LEU A 91 -9.08 -11.44 7.16
N ASP A 92 -8.13 -12.35 7.37
CA ASP A 92 -7.61 -12.73 8.69
C ASP A 92 -6.51 -11.78 9.18
N VAL A 93 -5.97 -12.03 10.38
CA VAL A 93 -4.89 -11.20 10.94
C VAL A 93 -3.66 -11.18 10.03
N ASP A 94 -3.31 -12.30 9.43
CA ASP A 94 -2.11 -12.42 8.58
C ASP A 94 -2.25 -11.66 7.26
N PHE A 95 -3.45 -11.61 6.67
CA PHE A 95 -3.75 -10.71 5.57
C PHE A 95 -3.39 -9.27 5.93
N PHE A 96 -3.86 -8.78 7.09
CA PHE A 96 -3.58 -7.43 7.56
C PHE A 96 -2.09 -7.20 7.89
N ARG A 97 -1.31 -8.23 8.25
CA ARG A 97 0.15 -8.09 8.43
C ARG A 97 0.87 -7.67 7.15
N THR A 98 0.35 -8.07 6.00
CA THR A 98 0.98 -7.81 4.69
C THR A 98 0.49 -6.54 4.00
N ILE A 99 -0.52 -5.86 4.54
CA ILE A 99 -1.22 -4.79 3.80
C ILE A 99 -0.31 -3.60 3.47
N ALA A 100 0.61 -3.25 4.37
CA ALA A 100 1.57 -2.15 4.18
C ALA A 100 2.72 -2.52 3.24
N GLU A 101 3.01 -3.81 3.03
CA GLU A 101 4.02 -4.26 2.07
C GLU A 101 3.53 -4.13 0.62
N ARG A 102 2.21 -4.17 0.43
CA ARG A 102 1.56 -4.08 -0.89
C ARG A 102 1.48 -2.66 -1.46
N ARG A 103 1.74 -1.63 -0.63
CA ARG A 103 1.92 -0.22 -1.05
C ARG A 103 0.79 0.33 -1.94
N PHE A 104 -0.46 -0.03 -1.66
CA PHE A 104 -1.63 0.48 -2.38
C PHE A 104 -1.75 2.00 -2.23
N GLY A 105 -2.06 2.72 -3.31
CA GLY A 105 -2.30 4.16 -3.26
C GLY A 105 -3.71 4.50 -2.74
N ILE A 106 -4.70 3.64 -2.98
CA ILE A 106 -6.04 3.77 -2.39
C ILE A 106 -6.38 2.48 -1.65
N ILE A 107 -6.76 2.62 -0.37
CA ILE A 107 -7.19 1.51 0.47
C ILE A 107 -8.60 1.82 0.97
N ILE A 108 -9.56 0.98 0.59
CA ILE A 108 -10.95 1.09 1.01
C ILE A 108 -11.23 -0.02 2.01
N LEU A 109 -11.40 0.37 3.27
CA LEU A 109 -11.66 -0.52 4.39
C LEU A 109 -13.18 -0.54 4.65
N ARG A 110 -13.88 -1.40 3.91
CA ARG A 110 -15.30 -1.73 4.12
C ARG A 110 -15.39 -2.84 5.19
N VAL A 111 -14.99 -2.47 6.40
CA VAL A 111 -14.83 -3.38 7.55
C VAL A 111 -15.61 -2.89 8.76
N HIS A 112 -15.91 -3.79 9.69
CA HIS A 112 -16.41 -3.38 11.00
C HIS A 112 -15.30 -2.68 11.79
N SER A 113 -15.69 -1.67 12.56
CA SER A 113 -14.85 -1.04 13.57
C SER A 113 -15.71 -0.70 14.78
N ALA A 114 -15.11 -0.71 15.96
CA ALA A 114 -15.80 -0.36 17.19
C ALA A 114 -14.92 0.52 18.08
N LEU A 115 -15.57 1.48 18.72
CA LEU A 115 -15.03 2.17 19.87
C LEU A 115 -14.99 1.20 21.05
N ARG A 116 -13.87 1.13 21.76
CA ARG A 116 -13.77 0.34 22.99
C ARG A 116 -14.75 0.85 24.05
N GLU A 117 -15.16 -0.03 24.95
CA GLU A 117 -16.09 0.31 26.05
C GLU A 117 -15.58 1.45 26.94
N ASP A 118 -14.26 1.56 27.11
CA ASP A 118 -13.62 2.64 27.86
C ASP A 118 -13.53 3.97 27.08
N GLY A 119 -14.00 4.00 25.83
CA GLY A 119 -13.94 5.16 24.95
C GLY A 119 -12.52 5.56 24.52
N SER A 120 -11.52 4.71 24.77
CA SER A 120 -10.11 5.10 24.61
C SER A 120 -9.66 5.13 23.16
N THR A 121 -10.12 4.18 22.34
CA THR A 121 -9.65 4.00 20.97
C THR A 121 -10.62 3.20 20.13
N VAL A 122 -10.38 3.18 18.82
CA VAL A 122 -11.17 2.46 17.82
C VAL A 122 -10.28 1.41 17.17
N ASP A 123 -10.76 0.17 17.14
CA ASP A 123 -10.06 -0.95 16.53
C ASP A 123 -10.81 -1.45 15.28
N LEU A 124 -10.09 -2.07 14.35
CA LEU A 124 -10.66 -2.64 13.12
C LEU A 124 -10.83 -4.15 13.27
N PHE A 125 -12.01 -4.66 12.98
CA PHE A 125 -12.23 -6.10 12.98
C PHE A 125 -11.58 -6.76 11.76
N THR A 126 -11.14 -8.00 11.99
CA THR A 126 -10.80 -8.97 10.94
C THR A 126 -11.96 -9.96 10.78
N SER A 127 -11.96 -10.75 9.71
CA SER A 127 -12.91 -11.85 9.53
C SER A 127 -12.54 -13.11 10.31
N GLU A 128 -11.44 -13.09 11.07
CA GLU A 128 -10.96 -14.22 11.84
C GLU A 128 -11.67 -14.33 13.19
N LYS A 129 -12.20 -15.52 13.50
CA LYS A 129 -12.81 -15.79 14.81
C LYS A 129 -11.75 -15.90 15.90
N TRP A 130 -12.03 -15.29 17.04
CA TRP A 130 -11.19 -15.44 18.22
C TRP A 130 -11.55 -16.72 18.99
N ILE A 131 -10.58 -17.62 19.11
CA ILE A 131 -10.63 -18.86 19.89
C ILE A 131 -9.51 -18.95 20.94
N GLY A 132 -8.80 -17.85 21.19
CA GLY A 132 -7.69 -17.77 22.17
C GLY A 132 -6.28 -17.77 21.56
N GLN A 133 -6.16 -17.59 20.24
CA GLN A 133 -4.89 -17.39 19.54
C GLN A 133 -4.25 -16.01 19.86
N TYR A 134 -3.06 -15.72 19.33
CA TYR A 134 -2.40 -14.40 19.43
C TYR A 134 -2.19 -13.85 20.85
N THR A 135 -1.93 -14.72 21.84
CA THR A 135 -1.72 -14.30 23.24
C THR A 135 -0.58 -13.30 23.39
N GLN A 136 0.55 -13.53 22.70
CA GLN A 136 1.70 -12.62 22.76
C GLN A 136 1.40 -11.26 22.12
N GLU A 137 0.72 -11.25 20.98
CA GLU A 137 0.31 -10.02 20.31
C GLU A 137 -0.72 -9.24 21.13
N ARG A 138 -1.61 -9.94 21.84
CA ARG A 138 -2.55 -9.33 22.78
C ARG A 138 -1.82 -8.70 23.96
N ASP A 139 -0.84 -9.38 24.54
CA ASP A 139 -0.04 -8.84 25.65
C ASP A 139 0.76 -7.59 25.21
N LYS A 140 1.09 -7.48 23.92
CA LYS A 140 1.68 -6.29 23.29
C LYS A 140 0.66 -5.24 22.84
N GLY A 141 -0.64 -5.49 23.02
CA GLY A 141 -1.72 -4.61 22.59
C GLY A 141 -1.86 -4.44 21.08
N LEU A 142 -1.38 -5.41 20.29
CA LEU A 142 -1.50 -5.41 18.82
C LEU A 142 -2.84 -6.00 18.38
N ILE A 143 -3.32 -7.03 19.07
CA ILE A 143 -4.57 -7.72 18.73
C ILE A 143 -5.47 -7.72 19.95
N VAL A 144 -6.73 -7.40 19.74
CA VAL A 144 -7.81 -7.56 20.72
C VAL A 144 -8.91 -8.42 20.11
N TYR A 145 -9.98 -8.65 20.86
CA TYR A 145 -11.17 -9.31 20.34
C TYR A 145 -12.42 -8.49 20.68
N GLY A 146 -13.46 -8.66 19.87
CA GLY A 146 -14.75 -8.03 20.10
C GLY A 146 -15.88 -8.88 19.55
N SER A 147 -17.11 -8.53 19.93
CA SER A 147 -18.33 -9.11 19.39
C SER A 147 -18.96 -8.20 18.33
N LEU A 148 -19.52 -8.81 17.29
CA LEU A 148 -20.37 -8.10 16.34
C LEU A 148 -21.83 -8.17 16.81
N ILE A 149 -22.61 -7.15 16.49
CA ILE A 149 -24.04 -7.12 16.84
C ILE A 149 -24.73 -8.30 16.14
N ASN A 150 -25.52 -9.07 16.89
CA ASN A 150 -26.24 -10.26 16.43
C ASN A 150 -25.34 -11.44 15.98
N ASP A 151 -24.05 -11.45 16.35
CA ASP A 151 -23.18 -12.61 16.17
C ASP A 151 -22.70 -13.12 17.54
N PRO A 152 -22.95 -14.39 17.91
CA PRO A 152 -22.46 -14.95 19.16
C PRO A 152 -20.94 -15.20 19.18
N ASN A 153 -20.26 -15.13 18.03
CA ASN A 153 -18.82 -15.35 17.94
C ASN A 153 -18.04 -14.07 18.32
N LEU A 154 -16.85 -14.29 18.89
CA LEU A 154 -15.83 -13.26 19.02
C LEU A 154 -14.94 -13.26 17.79
N TYR A 155 -14.45 -12.07 17.42
CA TYR A 155 -13.59 -11.86 16.27
C TYR A 155 -12.31 -11.14 16.68
N CYS A 156 -11.20 -11.47 16.04
CA CYS A 156 -9.94 -10.74 16.18
C CYS A 156 -10.10 -9.32 15.62
N ALA A 157 -9.57 -8.34 16.33
CA ALA A 157 -9.50 -6.96 15.88
C ALA A 157 -8.07 -6.43 16.01
N ILE A 158 -7.62 -5.70 14.98
CA ILE A 158 -6.30 -5.08 14.91
C ILE A 158 -6.36 -3.66 15.48
N THR A 159 -5.35 -3.31 16.27
CA THR A 159 -5.28 -2.02 16.95
C THR A 159 -4.45 -1.00 16.17
N TYR A 160 -4.46 0.25 16.62
CA TYR A 160 -3.51 1.25 16.12
C TYR A 160 -2.03 0.84 16.32
N ASN A 161 -1.72 0.09 17.39
CA ASN A 161 -0.38 -0.46 17.60
C ASN A 161 -0.03 -1.53 16.55
N PHE A 162 -1.00 -2.35 16.12
CA PHE A 162 -0.80 -3.29 15.02
C PHE A 162 -0.36 -2.57 13.77
N ILE A 163 -1.12 -1.54 13.35
CA ILE A 163 -0.79 -0.71 12.19
C ILE A 163 0.61 -0.09 12.33
N GLY A 164 0.93 0.46 13.50
CA GLY A 164 2.24 1.04 13.80
C GLY A 164 3.40 0.02 13.74
N ASN A 165 3.13 -1.27 13.97
CA ASN A 165 4.13 -2.34 13.96
C ASN A 165 4.19 -3.14 12.64
N LEU A 166 3.38 -2.79 11.63
CA LEU A 166 3.43 -3.46 10.32
C LEU A 166 4.80 -3.32 9.66
N SER A 167 5.26 -4.39 9.00
CA SER A 167 6.32 -4.31 8.00
C SER A 167 5.81 -3.52 6.79
N GLY A 168 6.65 -2.66 6.20
CA GLY A 168 6.25 -1.82 5.07
C GLY A 168 5.63 -0.47 5.45
N ARG A 169 5.06 0.21 4.45
CA ARG A 169 4.58 1.61 4.51
C ARG A 169 3.35 1.82 3.61
N PHE A 170 2.63 2.91 3.83
CA PHE A 170 1.49 3.35 3.01
C PHE A 170 1.87 4.61 2.19
N PRO A 171 2.83 4.53 1.26
CA PRO A 171 3.43 5.70 0.61
C PRO A 171 2.38 6.58 -0.07
N LYS A 172 2.12 7.74 0.52
CA LYS A 172 1.10 8.71 0.07
C LYS A 172 -0.30 8.12 -0.09
N SER A 173 -0.59 6.98 0.52
CA SER A 173 -1.88 6.30 0.36
C SER A 173 -3.04 7.14 0.90
N ILE A 174 -4.22 6.96 0.31
CA ILE A 174 -5.49 7.51 0.77
C ILE A 174 -6.31 6.36 1.36
N ILE A 175 -6.63 6.46 2.64
CA ILE A 175 -7.37 5.44 3.37
C ILE A 175 -8.82 5.89 3.51
N PHE A 176 -9.76 5.09 3.03
CA PHE A 176 -11.20 5.25 3.26
C PHE A 176 -11.65 4.22 4.29
N ALA A 177 -11.74 4.64 5.55
CA ALA A 177 -12.21 3.81 6.66
C ALA A 177 -13.72 3.95 6.80
N MET A 178 -14.45 2.92 6.37
CA MET A 178 -15.91 3.01 6.21
C MET A 178 -16.70 2.57 7.45
N GLY A 179 -16.02 2.13 8.52
CA GLY A 179 -16.64 1.64 9.74
C GLY A 179 -17.00 2.73 10.75
N CYS A 180 -17.83 2.37 11.73
CA CYS A 180 -18.28 3.24 12.83
C CYS A 180 -17.10 3.82 13.63
N TRP A 181 -17.19 5.10 14.00
CA TRP A 181 -16.17 5.83 14.78
C TRP A 181 -14.76 5.85 14.19
N SER A 182 -14.57 5.38 12.95
CA SER A 182 -13.27 5.24 12.32
C SER A 182 -12.44 6.53 12.31
N LEU A 183 -13.07 7.70 12.47
CA LEU A 183 -12.41 8.97 12.77
C LEU A 183 -13.20 9.82 13.80
N LYS A 184 -13.41 9.26 15.00
CA LYS A 184 -14.00 9.96 16.14
C LYS A 184 -13.01 10.96 16.77
N ALA A 185 -13.53 12.13 17.16
CA ALA A 185 -12.74 13.13 17.87
C ALA A 185 -12.21 12.57 19.20
N ASN A 186 -10.93 12.84 19.50
CA ASN A 186 -10.19 12.31 20.65
C ASN A 186 -9.88 10.80 20.60
N CYS A 187 -10.19 10.12 19.48
CA CYS A 187 -9.84 8.72 19.24
C CYS A 187 -9.13 8.55 17.90
N GLU A 188 -8.27 9.50 17.51
CA GLU A 188 -7.59 9.49 16.21
C GLU A 188 -6.35 8.58 16.15
N GLN A 189 -6.07 7.74 17.17
CA GLN A 189 -4.82 6.96 17.23
C GLN A 189 -4.66 6.02 16.03
N LEU A 190 -5.76 5.40 15.58
CA LEU A 190 -5.76 4.52 14.41
C LEU A 190 -5.41 5.31 13.13
N ALA A 191 -6.07 6.44 12.90
CA ALA A 191 -5.77 7.31 11.77
C ALA A 191 -4.32 7.80 11.81
N GLN A 192 -3.84 8.24 12.98
CA GLN A 192 -2.46 8.65 13.19
C GLN A 192 -1.46 7.53 12.89
N ALA A 193 -1.77 6.27 13.22
CA ALA A 193 -0.91 5.13 12.92
C ALA A 193 -0.74 4.93 11.40
N PHE A 194 -1.82 5.05 10.61
CA PHE A 194 -1.72 5.02 9.15
C PHE A 194 -0.89 6.17 8.59
N ILE A 195 -1.10 7.40 9.08
CA ILE A 195 -0.33 8.58 8.66
C ILE A 195 1.16 8.43 9.00
N ASN A 196 1.48 7.95 10.21
CA ASN A 196 2.85 7.69 10.64
C ASN A 196 3.55 6.62 9.78
N LYS A 197 2.77 5.69 9.22
CA LYS A 197 3.23 4.69 8.25
C LYS A 197 3.32 5.21 6.81
N GLY A 198 3.04 6.49 6.56
CA GLY A 198 3.26 7.17 5.28
C GLY A 198 1.99 7.52 4.51
N ALA A 199 0.80 7.17 5.02
CA ALA A 199 -0.45 7.54 4.36
C ALA A 199 -0.59 9.07 4.29
N LYS A 200 -1.12 9.58 3.17
CA LYS A 200 -1.30 11.01 2.97
C LYS A 200 -2.56 11.53 3.64
N ALA A 201 -3.62 10.74 3.62
CA ALA A 201 -4.90 11.08 4.22
C ALA A 201 -5.61 9.83 4.71
N TYR A 202 -6.30 9.98 5.83
CA TYR A 202 -7.22 9.00 6.38
C TYR A 202 -8.60 9.64 6.48
N ILE A 203 -9.60 9.01 5.89
CA ILE A 203 -10.98 9.49 5.80
C ILE A 203 -11.85 8.51 6.57
N GLY A 204 -12.71 9.00 7.47
CA GLY A 204 -13.55 8.14 8.29
C GLY A 204 -14.72 8.87 8.93
N TRP A 205 -15.51 8.13 9.69
CA TRP A 205 -16.77 8.56 10.29
C TRP A 205 -16.60 8.97 11.75
N THR A 206 -17.31 10.03 12.15
CA THR A 206 -17.24 10.55 13.52
C THR A 206 -17.95 9.66 14.55
N GLU A 207 -19.05 9.04 14.16
CA GLU A 207 -19.88 8.20 15.03
C GLU A 207 -20.32 6.93 14.29
N GLU A 208 -21.33 6.22 14.82
CA GLU A 208 -21.99 5.10 14.14
C GLU A 208 -22.49 5.51 12.76
N VAL A 209 -22.42 4.58 11.80
CA VAL A 209 -22.92 4.77 10.43
C VAL A 209 -23.53 3.49 9.91
N LEU A 210 -24.65 3.59 9.19
CA LEU A 210 -25.24 2.43 8.53
C LEU A 210 -24.41 2.00 7.31
N PRO A 211 -24.29 0.68 7.02
CA PRO A 211 -23.57 0.18 5.85
C PRO A 211 -23.98 0.84 4.53
N SER A 212 -25.28 1.08 4.32
CA SER A 212 -25.78 1.75 3.11
C SER A 212 -25.34 3.22 3.02
N ASP A 213 -25.29 3.92 4.15
CA ASP A 213 -24.98 5.35 4.18
C ASP A 213 -23.48 5.57 3.94
N THR A 214 -22.63 4.73 4.54
CA THR A 214 -21.18 4.76 4.28
C THR A 214 -20.83 4.38 2.84
N ASP A 215 -21.51 3.38 2.25
CA ASP A 215 -21.32 3.00 0.84
C ASP A 215 -21.68 4.17 -0.10
N ASN A 216 -22.82 4.81 0.14
CA ASN A 216 -23.32 5.91 -0.70
C ASN A 216 -22.41 7.14 -0.64
N GLU A 217 -22.06 7.61 0.57
CA GLU A 217 -21.22 8.80 0.71
C GLU A 217 -19.77 8.54 0.30
N THR A 218 -19.22 7.35 0.53
CA THR A 218 -17.87 7.00 0.09
C THR A 218 -17.81 7.00 -1.44
N PHE A 219 -18.78 6.39 -2.12
CA PHE A 219 -18.81 6.41 -3.59
C PHE A 219 -18.96 7.84 -4.14
N LYS A 220 -19.86 8.65 -3.55
CA LYS A 220 -20.03 10.06 -3.91
C LYS A 220 -18.75 10.86 -3.71
N LEU A 221 -18.06 10.68 -2.57
CA LEU A 221 -16.79 11.32 -2.26
C LEU A 221 -15.73 10.95 -3.30
N MET A 222 -15.57 9.67 -3.60
CA MET A 222 -14.61 9.21 -4.61
C MET A 222 -14.89 9.79 -5.98
N LYS A 223 -16.17 9.90 -6.38
CA LYS A 223 -16.54 10.55 -7.64
C LYS A 223 -16.09 12.01 -7.70
N MET A 224 -16.34 12.78 -6.63
CA MET A 224 -15.91 14.17 -6.55
C MET A 224 -14.38 14.32 -6.59
N LEU A 225 -13.66 13.37 -6.00
CA LEU A 225 -12.19 13.36 -5.97
C LEU A 225 -11.57 13.00 -7.32
N LEU A 226 -12.15 12.00 -8.01
CA LEU A 226 -11.57 11.39 -9.22
C LEU A 226 -12.18 11.98 -10.51
N ASP A 227 -13.51 11.98 -10.65
CA ASP A 227 -14.17 12.48 -11.86
C ASP A 227 -14.20 14.02 -11.89
N ASP A 228 -14.58 14.65 -10.79
CA ASP A 228 -14.78 16.11 -10.75
C ASP A 228 -13.49 16.87 -10.39
N GLY A 229 -12.46 16.18 -9.90
CA GLY A 229 -11.14 16.75 -9.56
C GLY A 229 -11.16 17.73 -8.39
N TYR A 230 -12.15 17.63 -7.50
CA TYR A 230 -12.25 18.52 -6.35
C TYR A 230 -11.19 18.21 -5.28
N PRO A 231 -10.70 19.24 -4.55
CA PRO A 231 -9.85 19.02 -3.37
C PRO A 231 -10.58 18.23 -2.28
N LEU A 232 -9.84 17.41 -1.54
CA LEU A 232 -10.39 16.52 -0.51
C LEU A 232 -11.25 17.25 0.51
N GLY A 233 -10.77 18.38 1.04
CA GLY A 233 -11.52 19.13 2.03
C GLY A 233 -12.84 19.69 1.50
N TYR A 234 -12.88 20.09 0.21
CA TYR A 234 -14.13 20.50 -0.42
C TYR A 234 -15.08 19.31 -0.58
N ALA A 235 -14.59 18.21 -1.14
CA ALA A 235 -15.39 17.02 -1.42
C ALA A 235 -15.99 16.42 -0.14
N VAL A 236 -15.23 16.34 0.96
CA VAL A 236 -15.73 15.88 2.27
C VAL A 236 -16.86 16.77 2.78
N ARG A 237 -16.75 18.10 2.65
CA ARG A 237 -17.84 19.02 3.05
C ARG A 237 -19.14 18.87 2.24
N GLN A 238 -19.06 18.27 1.04
CA GLN A 238 -20.25 17.98 0.22
C GLN A 238 -20.92 16.65 0.57
N THR A 239 -20.28 15.81 1.39
CA THR A 239 -20.91 14.57 1.89
C THR A 239 -21.99 14.90 2.91
N LYS A 240 -23.01 14.04 2.98
CA LYS A 240 -24.15 14.25 3.86
C LYS A 240 -23.82 13.80 5.29
N ALA A 241 -24.22 14.61 6.28
CA ALA A 241 -24.30 14.18 7.67
C ALA A 241 -25.59 13.37 7.91
N TYR A 242 -25.50 12.31 8.70
CA TYR A 242 -26.61 11.44 9.05
C TYR A 242 -26.94 11.58 10.53
N ASN A 243 -28.23 11.48 10.84
CA ASN A 243 -28.74 11.53 12.21
C ASN A 243 -29.42 10.21 12.52
N TYR A 244 -28.94 9.51 13.55
CA TYR A 244 -29.52 8.27 14.04
C TYR A 244 -30.08 8.45 15.46
N THR A 245 -31.09 7.67 15.82
CA THR A 245 -31.60 7.64 17.19
C THR A 245 -30.87 6.55 17.96
N GLY A 246 -30.06 6.95 18.93
CA GLY A 246 -29.45 6.07 19.91
C GLY A 246 -30.20 6.08 21.24
N VAL A 247 -29.68 5.33 22.21
CA VAL A 247 -30.18 5.29 23.58
C VAL A 247 -29.02 5.57 24.53
N SER A 248 -29.16 6.57 25.40
CA SER A 248 -28.16 6.85 26.44
C SER A 248 -28.23 5.84 27.59
N PRO A 249 -27.23 5.79 28.49
CA PRO A 249 -27.22 4.85 29.62
C PRO A 249 -28.44 4.93 30.56
N ASN A 250 -29.12 6.09 30.60
CA ASN A 250 -30.35 6.30 31.37
C ASN A 250 -31.65 5.95 30.59
N GLY A 251 -31.54 5.41 29.37
CA GLY A 251 -32.68 5.02 28.54
C GLY A 251 -33.30 6.14 27.70
N GLU A 252 -32.74 7.35 27.72
CA GLU A 252 -33.25 8.45 26.91
C GLU A 252 -32.83 8.31 25.45
N LYS A 253 -33.71 8.71 24.54
CA LYS A 253 -33.38 8.76 23.11
C LYS A 253 -32.42 9.91 22.86
N ILE A 254 -31.25 9.61 22.32
CA ILE A 254 -30.25 10.59 21.93
C ILE A 254 -30.15 10.67 20.41
N LEU A 255 -29.92 11.87 19.89
CA LEU A 255 -29.62 12.06 18.47
C LEU A 255 -28.12 11.94 18.28
N ILE A 256 -27.69 10.95 17.51
CA ILE A 256 -26.29 10.75 17.13
C ILE A 256 -26.11 11.31 15.73
N THR A 257 -25.29 12.35 15.58
CA THR A 257 -24.92 12.90 14.28
C THR A 257 -23.56 12.34 13.84
N THR A 258 -23.54 11.68 12.70
CA THR A 258 -22.32 11.18 12.08
C THR A 258 -22.04 11.89 10.76
N GLN A 259 -20.76 12.10 10.45
CA GLN A 259 -20.32 12.65 9.18
C GLN A 259 -18.91 12.18 8.84
N LEU A 260 -18.57 12.22 7.55
CA LEU A 260 -17.19 12.00 7.11
C LEU A 260 -16.30 13.16 7.52
N ARG A 261 -15.09 12.81 7.95
CA ARG A 261 -13.97 13.74 8.18
C ARG A 261 -12.71 13.17 7.55
N PHE A 262 -11.65 13.98 7.55
CA PHE A 262 -10.32 13.53 7.15
C PHE A 262 -9.27 13.91 8.19
N TYR A 263 -8.17 13.18 8.16
CA TYR A 263 -7.02 13.33 9.05
C TYR A 263 -5.71 13.20 8.24
N PRO A 264 -4.68 14.02 8.53
CA PRO A 264 -4.69 15.14 9.47
C PRO A 264 -5.55 16.31 8.96
N ASN A 265 -6.13 17.08 9.88
CA ASN A 265 -6.83 18.32 9.54
C ASN A 265 -5.83 19.44 9.29
N SER A 266 -5.12 19.36 8.16
CA SER A 266 -4.13 20.35 7.73
C SER A 266 -4.54 21.01 6.42
N THR A 267 -4.02 22.21 6.14
CA THR A 267 -4.24 22.91 4.87
C THR A 267 -3.77 22.10 3.67
N GLU A 268 -2.67 21.36 3.83
CA GLU A 268 -2.13 20.48 2.79
C GLU A 268 -3.12 19.37 2.42
N VAL A 269 -3.67 18.66 3.41
CA VAL A 269 -4.63 17.57 3.16
C VAL A 269 -5.98 18.11 2.72
N ASN A 270 -6.41 19.27 3.23
CA ASN A 270 -7.62 19.94 2.78
C ASN A 270 -7.57 20.29 1.28
N ASN A 271 -6.39 20.67 0.77
CA ASN A 271 -6.19 21.07 -0.62
C ASN A 271 -5.73 19.91 -1.53
N LEU A 272 -5.57 18.70 -0.98
CA LEU A 272 -5.11 17.53 -1.71
C LEU A 272 -6.02 17.21 -2.89
N LYS A 273 -5.44 17.06 -4.09
CA LYS A 273 -6.12 16.58 -5.29
C LYS A 273 -5.60 15.22 -5.72
N MET A 274 -6.49 14.33 -6.14
CA MET A 274 -6.10 13.01 -6.63
C MET A 274 -5.29 13.10 -7.92
N SER A 275 -5.61 14.06 -8.80
CA SER A 275 -4.89 14.28 -10.06
C SER A 275 -3.40 14.57 -9.85
N GLU A 276 -3.04 15.29 -8.78
CA GLU A 276 -1.65 15.61 -8.45
C GLU A 276 -0.87 14.35 -8.06
N LEU A 277 -1.49 13.46 -7.26
CA LEU A 277 -0.90 12.19 -6.86
C LEU A 277 -0.74 11.23 -8.05
N THR A 278 -1.75 11.15 -8.92
CA THR A 278 -1.70 10.27 -10.10
C THR A 278 -0.69 10.76 -11.13
N GLU A 279 -0.64 12.07 -11.41
CA GLU A 279 0.37 12.66 -12.29
C GLU A 279 1.80 12.44 -11.78
N GLU A 280 2.02 12.57 -10.47
CA GLU A 280 3.32 12.30 -9.85
C GLU A 280 3.73 10.83 -10.07
N ALA A 281 2.80 9.90 -9.87
CA ALA A 281 3.03 8.47 -10.08
C ALA A 281 3.40 8.17 -11.56
N GLU A 282 2.66 8.76 -12.51
CA GLU A 282 2.89 8.57 -13.95
C GLU A 282 4.25 9.15 -14.42
N LYS A 283 4.60 10.35 -13.94
CA LYS A 283 5.89 11.00 -14.27
C LYS A 283 7.06 10.16 -13.75
N THR A 284 6.92 9.61 -12.54
CA THR A 284 7.96 8.77 -11.93
C THR A 284 8.12 7.46 -12.67
N TYR A 285 7.01 6.81 -13.05
CA TYR A 285 7.03 5.60 -13.86
C TYR A 285 7.70 5.83 -15.22
N THR A 286 7.33 6.90 -15.92
CA THR A 286 7.90 7.25 -17.23
C THR A 286 9.41 7.52 -17.15
N SER A 287 9.85 8.20 -16.09
CA SER A 287 11.27 8.49 -15.85
C SER A 287 12.07 7.21 -15.60
N SER A 288 11.52 6.28 -14.82
CA SER A 288 12.16 4.98 -14.56
C SER A 288 12.33 4.13 -15.84
N LEU A 289 11.31 4.11 -16.70
CA LEU A 289 11.34 3.43 -17.99
C LEU A 289 12.39 4.01 -18.94
N LYS A 290 12.50 5.34 -19.01
CA LYS A 290 13.53 6.01 -19.82
C LYS A 290 14.94 5.69 -19.32
N CYS A 291 15.14 5.64 -18.00
CA CYS A 291 16.43 5.30 -17.42
C CYS A 291 16.85 3.86 -17.79
N ASN A 292 15.93 2.90 -17.68
CA ASN A 292 16.19 1.50 -18.05
C ASN A 292 16.51 1.35 -19.54
N LEU A 293 15.79 2.05 -20.43
CA LEU A 293 16.08 2.03 -21.87
C LEU A 293 17.45 2.60 -22.22
N ILE A 294 17.89 3.66 -21.53
CA ILE A 294 19.23 4.24 -21.74
C ILE A 294 20.33 3.27 -21.26
N ILE A 295 20.11 2.59 -20.13
CA ILE A 295 21.04 1.57 -19.61
C ILE A 295 21.15 0.41 -20.60
N ASP A 296 20.02 -0.10 -21.10
CA ASP A 296 20.00 -1.17 -22.10
C ASP A 296 20.70 -0.75 -23.40
N PHE A 297 20.49 0.49 -23.86
CA PHE A 297 21.14 1.01 -25.06
C PHE A 297 22.65 1.19 -24.87
N ALA A 298 23.09 1.74 -23.73
CA ALA A 298 24.51 1.87 -23.39
C ALA A 298 25.19 0.50 -23.25
N PHE A 299 24.48 -0.51 -22.74
CA PHE A 299 24.96 -1.88 -22.68
C PHE A 299 25.12 -2.50 -24.07
N GLN A 300 24.12 -2.37 -24.94
CA GLN A 300 24.18 -2.88 -26.32
C GLN A 300 25.26 -2.19 -27.17
N ALA A 301 25.43 -0.88 -27.02
CA ALA A 301 26.50 -0.13 -27.70
C ALA A 301 27.89 -0.62 -27.26
N LYS A 302 28.07 -0.92 -25.97
CA LYS A 302 29.34 -1.38 -25.41
C LYS A 302 29.66 -2.85 -25.71
N VAL A 303 28.66 -3.67 -26.02
CA VAL A 303 28.85 -5.05 -26.50
C VAL A 303 29.30 -5.08 -27.97
N ASN A 304 28.96 -4.06 -28.76
CA ASN A 304 29.31 -3.97 -30.18
C ASN A 304 30.69 -3.35 -30.44
N ASP A 305 31.23 -2.56 -29.51
CA ASP A 305 32.61 -2.09 -29.59
C ASP A 305 33.55 -3.13 -28.98
N LYS A 306 34.30 -3.83 -29.85
CA LYS A 306 35.44 -4.66 -29.48
C LYS A 306 36.51 -3.82 -28.76
N MET A 307 36.42 -3.73 -27.43
CA MET A 307 37.50 -3.22 -26.59
C MET A 307 38.00 -4.35 -25.70
N ASP A 308 39.20 -4.84 -26.03
CA ASP A 308 39.92 -5.88 -25.30
C ASP A 308 40.47 -5.25 -24.00
N ILE A 309 39.72 -5.40 -22.90
CA ILE A 309 40.19 -5.06 -21.55
C ILE A 309 40.07 -6.32 -20.70
N SER A 310 41.21 -7.00 -20.55
CA SER A 310 41.41 -8.03 -19.54
C SER A 310 41.29 -7.42 -18.13
N LEU A 311 40.25 -7.77 -17.34
CA LEU A 311 40.24 -7.93 -15.87
C LEU A 311 38.79 -8.08 -15.31
N PRO A 312 38.60 -8.69 -14.12
CA PRO A 312 37.39 -9.38 -13.66
C PRO A 312 36.29 -8.45 -13.10
N VAL A 313 36.06 -7.31 -13.76
CA VAL A 313 34.94 -6.40 -13.45
C VAL A 313 33.69 -6.78 -14.26
N HIS A 314 33.89 -7.52 -15.37
CA HIS A 314 32.84 -7.93 -16.30
C HIS A 314 31.82 -8.91 -15.71
N TRP A 315 32.20 -9.70 -14.70
CA TRP A 315 31.28 -10.62 -14.01
C TRP A 315 30.51 -9.97 -12.86
N ALA A 316 31.09 -8.95 -12.20
CA ALA A 316 30.42 -8.21 -11.12
C ALA A 316 29.23 -7.39 -11.64
N PHE A 317 29.36 -6.81 -12.84
CA PHE A 317 28.26 -6.08 -13.49
C PHE A 317 27.15 -6.99 -14.03
N LYS A 318 27.48 -8.23 -14.39
CA LYS A 318 26.50 -9.22 -14.85
C LYS A 318 25.60 -9.71 -13.72
N TYR A 319 26.09 -9.68 -12.47
CA TYR A 319 25.34 -10.07 -11.28
C TYR A 319 24.53 -8.92 -10.66
N LEU A 320 24.94 -7.66 -10.84
CA LEU A 320 24.28 -6.50 -10.20
C LEU A 320 22.95 -6.07 -10.86
N ILE A 321 22.64 -6.53 -12.08
CA ILE A 321 21.49 -6.02 -12.88
C ILE A 321 20.41 -7.10 -13.12
N CYS A 322 20.67 -8.36 -12.77
CA CYS A 322 19.61 -9.38 -12.74
C CYS A 322 18.89 -9.37 -11.38
N ASN A 323 18.06 -8.35 -11.12
CA ASN A 323 17.05 -8.46 -10.08
C ASN A 323 15.66 -8.04 -10.61
N GLU A 324 14.76 -9.01 -10.53
CA GLU A 324 13.30 -9.10 -10.73
C GLU A 324 12.60 -8.44 -11.94
N THR A 325 12.95 -7.24 -12.40
CA THR A 325 12.09 -6.49 -13.35
C THR A 325 12.28 -6.92 -14.81
N VAL A 326 13.44 -7.48 -15.16
CA VAL A 326 13.78 -7.88 -16.54
C VAL A 326 13.23 -9.28 -16.87
N LEU A 327 13.21 -10.21 -15.90
CA LEU A 327 12.66 -11.55 -16.12
C LEU A 327 11.13 -11.49 -16.34
N TYR A 328 10.44 -10.59 -15.64
CA TYR A 328 9.01 -10.33 -15.82
C TYR A 328 8.67 -9.71 -17.19
N ASN A 329 9.55 -8.84 -17.71
CA ASN A 329 9.36 -8.22 -19.02
C ASN A 329 9.81 -9.11 -20.20
N TRP A 330 10.72 -10.06 -19.97
CA TRP A 330 11.14 -11.04 -20.97
C TRP A 330 10.05 -12.11 -21.20
N LEU A 331 9.39 -12.59 -20.15
CA LEU A 331 8.25 -13.52 -20.26
C LEU A 331 7.00 -12.91 -20.95
N ARG A 332 6.90 -11.57 -21.02
CA ARG A 332 5.75 -10.86 -21.58
C ARG A 332 5.91 -10.47 -23.06
N ARG A 333 7.13 -10.52 -23.61
CA ARG A 333 7.39 -10.24 -25.04
C ARG A 333 7.51 -11.56 -25.81
N GLY A 334 6.36 -12.13 -26.15
CA GLY A 334 6.30 -13.23 -27.11
C GLY A 334 6.83 -12.78 -28.47
N SER A 335 7.81 -13.53 -29.00
CA SER A 335 8.13 -13.53 -30.43
C SER A 335 8.26 -14.99 -30.92
N PRO A 336 8.05 -15.25 -32.21
CA PRO A 336 7.50 -16.50 -32.68
C PRO A 336 8.59 -17.50 -33.06
N PHE A 337 8.63 -18.64 -32.39
CA PHE A 337 9.17 -19.86 -32.98
C PHE A 337 8.08 -20.95 -32.92
N LYS A 338 7.63 -21.34 -34.11
CA LYS A 338 6.78 -22.52 -34.32
C LYS A 338 7.51 -23.76 -33.80
N LEU A 339 6.92 -24.42 -32.81
CA LEU A 339 7.06 -25.86 -32.64
C LEU A 339 5.67 -26.42 -32.34
N SER A 340 5.20 -27.23 -33.28
CA SER A 340 3.98 -28.01 -33.20
C SER A 340 4.11 -29.03 -32.08
N PHE A 341 3.19 -29.00 -31.10
CA PHE A 341 2.63 -30.23 -30.52
C PHE A 341 1.23 -29.95 -29.95
N CYS A 342 0.32 -30.89 -30.20
CA CYS A 342 -1.10 -30.80 -29.95
C CYS A 342 -1.47 -30.85 -28.46
N ASN A 343 -2.45 -30.00 -28.11
CA ASN A 343 -3.58 -30.17 -27.18
C ASN A 343 -3.45 -31.11 -25.96
N PHE A 344 -3.50 -30.52 -24.76
CA PHE A 344 -4.63 -30.73 -23.85
C PHE A 344 -4.86 -29.47 -22.99
N LEU A 345 -6.06 -28.89 -23.11
CA LEU A 345 -6.58 -27.77 -22.32
C LEU A 345 -7.14 -28.32 -20.99
N SER A 346 -6.88 -27.66 -19.86
CA SER A 346 -7.89 -26.78 -19.23
C SER A 346 -7.41 -26.10 -17.92
N SER A 347 -7.45 -24.76 -17.97
CA SER A 347 -7.87 -23.79 -16.93
C SER A 347 -7.25 -23.81 -15.52
N SER A 348 -6.43 -22.79 -15.23
CA SER A 348 -6.31 -22.18 -13.90
C SER A 348 -6.94 -20.77 -13.90
N ASP A 349 -8.27 -20.70 -13.83
CA ASP A 349 -8.97 -19.50 -13.41
C ASP A 349 -9.15 -19.56 -11.88
N ASN A 350 -8.19 -19.04 -11.12
CA ASN A 350 -8.41 -18.72 -9.71
C ASN A 350 -8.86 -17.26 -9.58
N SER A 351 -10.02 -16.96 -10.16
CA SER A 351 -10.92 -15.96 -9.59
C SER A 351 -11.91 -16.74 -8.73
N SER A 352 -11.68 -16.78 -7.43
CA SER A 352 -12.69 -17.26 -6.49
C SER A 352 -13.83 -16.25 -6.51
N SER A 353 -14.76 -16.48 -7.44
CA SER A 353 -16.10 -15.92 -7.45
C SER A 353 -16.67 -16.02 -6.04
N CYS A 354 -16.82 -14.86 -5.38
CA CYS A 354 -17.60 -14.70 -4.14
C CYS A 354 -19.05 -15.05 -4.55
N LYS A 355 -19.40 -16.36 -4.53
CA LYS A 355 -20.70 -16.88 -4.97
C LYS A 355 -21.76 -16.45 -3.97
N THR A 356 -22.61 -15.54 -4.40
CA THR A 356 -23.84 -15.15 -3.71
C THR A 356 -24.88 -16.27 -3.85
N SER A 357 -25.19 -16.96 -2.76
CA SER A 357 -26.39 -17.78 -2.68
C SER A 357 -27.60 -16.87 -2.49
N VAL A 358 -28.35 -16.64 -3.57
CA VAL A 358 -29.68 -16.02 -3.52
C VAL A 358 -30.66 -17.05 -3.00
N THR A 359 -31.02 -16.97 -1.71
CA THR A 359 -32.22 -17.62 -1.20
C THR A 359 -33.38 -16.63 -1.24
N HIS A 360 -34.30 -16.85 -2.16
CA HIS A 360 -35.63 -16.27 -2.12
C HIS A 360 -36.30 -16.60 -0.78
N PHE A 361 -36.60 -15.58 0.03
CA PHE A 361 -37.58 -15.72 1.11
C PHE A 361 -38.95 -15.29 0.60
N SER A 362 -39.83 -16.28 0.46
CA SER A 362 -41.26 -16.12 0.26
C SER A 362 -41.89 -15.47 1.49
N LYS A 363 -42.72 -14.44 1.26
CA LYS A 363 -43.73 -14.00 2.22
C LYS A 363 -44.66 -15.17 2.58
N SER A 364 -44.97 -15.32 3.87
CA SER A 364 -46.22 -15.94 4.31
C SER A 364 -46.59 -15.46 5.73
N PRO A 365 -47.89 -15.33 6.06
CA PRO A 365 -48.38 -14.42 7.07
C PRO A 365 -48.81 -15.10 8.38
N ARG A 366 -48.62 -14.41 9.50
CA ARG A 366 -49.70 -13.95 10.39
C ARG A 366 -49.15 -13.05 11.49
#